data_AF-A0A5K1K2A8-F1
#
_entry.id   AF-A0A5K1K2A8-F1
#
_cell.length_a   1.000
_cell.length_b   1.000
_cell.length_c   1.000
_cell.angle_alpha   90.00
_cell.angle_beta   90.00
_cell.angle_gamma   90.00
#
_symmetry.space_group_name_H-M   'P 1'
#
loop_
_entity.id
_entity.type
_entity.pdbx_description
1 polymer ?
#
loop_
_entity_poly.entity_id
_entity_poly.type
_entity_poly.pdbx_seq_one_letter_code
_entity_poly.pdbx_strand_id
1 'polypeptide(L)' 'MRFSVAAAVFALSAATSGYAKVQMSKSGGDATYYTPGLGSCGHNNVATDFIVAVDHATITSFPGAGANPNT' A
#
# COMPACT_ATOMS: atom_id res chain seq x y z
N MET A 1 -19.32 -22.11 -30.24
CA MET A 1 -18.60 -22.17 -28.94
C MET A 1 -17.41 -21.21 -28.81
N ARG A 2 -17.04 -20.43 -29.85
CA ARG A 2 -15.89 -19.51 -29.83
C ARG A 2 -16.15 -18.10 -29.29
N PHE A 3 -17.41 -17.74 -29.03
CA PHE A 3 -17.79 -16.41 -28.55
C PHE A 3 -17.98 -16.34 -27.02
N SER A 4 -17.98 -17.48 -26.33
CA SER A 4 -18.20 -17.56 -24.88
C SER A 4 -16.93 -17.35 -24.05
N VAL A 5 -15.75 -17.55 -24.64
CA VAL A 5 -14.47 -17.38 -23.95
C VAL A 5 -14.12 -15.90 -23.77
N ALA A 6 -14.40 -15.07 -24.79
CA ALA A 6 -14.13 -13.63 -24.74
C ALA A 6 -14.95 -12.91 -23.65
N ALA A 7 -16.20 -13.33 -23.42
CA ALA A 7 -17.05 -12.77 -22.38
C ALA A 7 -16.56 -13.14 -20.96
N ALA A 8 -16.01 -14.35 -20.78
CA ALA A 8 -15.48 -14.79 -19.49
C ALA A 8 -14.20 -14.04 -19.10
N VAL A 9 -13.34 -13.69 -20.06
CA VAL A 9 -12.10 -12.93 -19.80
C VAL A 9 -12.38 -11.46 -19.45
N PHE A 10 -13.41 -10.86 -20.06
CA PHE A 10 -13.84 -9.49 -19.74
C PHE A 10 -14.44 -9.37 -18.33
N ALA A 11 -15.22 -10.37 -17.89
CA ALA A 11 -15.79 -10.39 -16.55
C ALA A 11 -14.73 -10.53 -15.45
N LEU A 12 -13.62 -11.22 -15.72
CA LEU A 12 -12.52 -11.39 -14.76
C LEU A 12 -11.73 -10.09 -14.54
N SER A 13 -11.62 -9.23 -15.56
CA SER A 13 -10.90 -7.94 -15.45
C SER A 13 -11.61 -6.92 -14.55
N ALA A 14 -12.94 -6.94 -14.48
CA ALA A 14 -13.71 -6.03 -13.63
C ALA A 14 -13.68 -6.39 -12.14
N ALA A 15 -13.36 -7.65 -11.79
CA ALA A 15 -13.25 -8.07 -10.40
C ALA A 15 -11.95 -7.55 -9.75
N THR A 16 -10.84 -7.43 -10.50
CA THR A 16 -9.53 -7.04 -9.95
C THR A 16 -9.43 -5.56 -9.56
N SER A 17 -10.20 -4.68 -10.21
CA SER A 17 -10.19 -3.23 -9.94
C SER A 17 -10.91 -2.86 -8.64
N GLY A 18 -11.77 -3.74 -8.10
CA GLY A 18 -12.43 -3.55 -6.81
C GLY A 18 -11.54 -3.85 -5.60
N TYR A 19 -10.65 -4.85 -5.69
CA TYR A 19 -9.79 -5.28 -4.57
C TYR A 19 -8.74 -4.23 -4.19
N ALA A 20 -8.12 -3.57 -5.18
CA ALA A 20 -7.11 -2.54 -4.92
C ALA A 20 -7.69 -1.32 -4.15
N LYS A 21 -8.97 -1.01 -4.39
CA LYS A 21 -9.67 0.13 -3.77
C LYS A 21 -10.04 -0.17 -2.31
N VAL A 22 -10.45 -1.40 -2.01
CA VAL A 22 -10.85 -1.83 -0.66
C VAL A 22 -9.64 -1.90 0.28
N GLN A 23 -8.47 -2.32 -0.21
CA GLN A 23 -7.25 -2.37 0.61
C GLN A 23 -6.69 -0.99 0.97
N MET A 24 -7.03 0.05 0.21
CA MET A 24 -6.60 1.43 0.49
C MET A 24 -7.59 2.23 1.35
N SER A 25 -8.75 1.66 1.66
CA SER A 25 -9.77 2.28 2.52
C SER A 25 -9.47 2.06 4.00
N LYS A 26 -8.27 2.47 4.48
CA LYS A 26 -8.08 2.62 5.92
C LYS A 26 -8.75 3.93 6.33
N SER A 27 -9.94 3.82 6.91
CA SER A 27 -10.61 4.94 7.59
C SER A 27 -9.65 5.51 8.64
N GLY A 28 -9.62 6.84 8.74
CA GLY A 28 -8.59 7.63 9.42
C GLY A 28 -8.34 7.31 10.91
N GLY A 29 -7.40 8.04 11.49
CA GLY A 29 -6.99 7.98 12.90
C GLY A 29 -6.25 9.26 13.29
N ASP A 30 -5.75 9.31 14.52
CA ASP A 30 -4.95 10.43 15.01
C ASP A 30 -3.56 10.45 14.37
N ALA A 31 -3.13 11.61 13.90
CA ALA A 31 -1.79 11.83 13.37
C ALA A 31 -1.02 12.83 14.23
N THR A 32 0.29 12.63 14.33
CA THR A 32 1.21 13.55 15.01
C THR A 32 2.35 13.94 14.08
N TYR A 33 3.11 14.97 14.45
CA TYR A 33 4.27 15.43 13.70
C TYR A 33 5.57 14.97 14.34
N TYR A 34 6.57 14.69 13.51
CA TYR A 34 7.92 14.35 13.92
C TYR A 34 8.94 14.94 12.94
N THR A 35 10.21 15.05 13.36
CA THR A 35 11.29 15.46 12.46
C THR A 35 11.75 14.25 11.65
N PRO A 36 11.74 14.29 10.30
CA PRO A 36 12.14 13.17 9.46
C PRO A 36 13.63 12.80 9.57
N GLY A 37 13.97 11.60 9.10
CA GLY A 37 15.32 11.05 9.04
C GLY A 37 15.34 9.69 8.35
N LEU A 38 16.21 8.77 8.81
CA LEU A 38 16.26 7.40 8.30
C LEU A 38 15.01 6.61 8.69
N GLY A 39 14.23 6.20 7.69
CA GLY A 39 13.05 5.35 7.87
C GLY A 39 13.36 3.86 7.94
N SER A 40 12.38 3.06 8.38
CA SER A 40 12.45 1.59 8.41
C SER A 40 12.50 0.94 7.03
N CYS A 41 12.24 1.70 5.97
CA CYS A 41 12.44 1.25 4.58
C CYS A 41 13.87 1.48 4.08
N GLY A 42 14.78 1.99 4.93
CA GLY A 42 16.17 2.30 4.56
C GLY A 42 16.34 3.60 3.76
N HIS A 43 15.30 4.42 3.67
CA HIS A 43 15.36 5.72 2.98
C HIS A 43 15.49 6.87 3.97
N ASN A 44 16.39 7.82 3.70
CA ASN A 44 16.53 9.02 4.50
C ASN A 44 15.67 10.15 3.90
N ASN A 45 14.71 10.63 4.67
CA ASN A 45 13.78 11.69 4.25
C ASN A 45 14.13 13.02 4.91
N VAL A 46 13.74 14.11 4.26
CA VAL A 46 13.89 15.49 4.75
C VAL A 46 12.54 16.14 5.01
N ALA A 47 12.55 17.31 5.67
CA ALA A 47 11.33 18.01 6.09
C ALA A 47 10.43 18.48 4.93
N THR A 48 10.95 18.55 3.71
CA THR A 48 10.17 18.89 2.50
C THR A 48 9.47 17.69 1.87
N ASP A 49 9.76 16.47 2.34
CA ASP A 49 9.18 15.26 1.77
C ASP A 49 7.81 14.96 2.38
N PHE A 50 6.86 14.56 1.54
CA PHE A 50 5.55 14.10 2.00
C PHE A 50 5.61 12.64 2.40
N ILE A 51 5.83 12.40 3.70
CA ILE A 51 6.00 11.07 4.28
C ILE A 51 5.18 10.90 5.54
N VAL A 52 4.91 9.64 5.89
CA VAL A 52 4.20 9.26 7.11
C VAL A 52 4.87 8.06 7.76
N ALA A 53 4.95 8.06 9.09
CA ALA A 53 5.27 6.88 9.87
C ALA A 53 3.96 6.23 10.34
N VAL A 54 3.87 4.92 10.20
CA VAL A 54 2.74 4.11 10.66
C VAL A 54 3.22 3.07 11.66
N ASP A 55 2.29 2.48 12.42
CA ASP A 55 2.60 1.41 13.35
C ASP A 55 3.11 0.14 12.63
N HIS A 56 3.78 -0.73 13.38
CA HIS A 56 4.40 -1.94 12.85
C HIS A 56 3.40 -2.90 12.19
N ALA A 57 2.18 -3.04 12.71
CA ALA A 57 1.17 -3.93 12.13
C ALA A 57 0.65 -3.37 10.80
N THR A 58 0.46 -2.05 10.72
CA THR A 58 0.06 -1.39 9.47
C THR A 58 1.14 -1.52 8.38
N ILE A 59 2.42 -1.29 8.70
CA ILE A 59 3.47 -1.39 7.67
C ILE A 59 3.72 -2.83 7.21
N THR A 60 3.68 -3.82 8.12
CA THR A 60 3.94 -5.23 7.77
C THR A 60 2.78 -5.91 7.04
N SER A 61 1.55 -5.44 7.23
CA SER A 61 0.39 -5.93 6.48
C SER A 61 0.28 -5.35 5.07
N PHE A 62 1.10 -4.35 4.73
CA PHE A 62 1.04 -3.71 3.42
C PHE A 62 1.63 -4.61 2.32
N PRO A 63 0.93 -4.82 1.19
CA PRO A 63 1.47 -5.60 0.08
C PRO A 63 2.80 -5.03 -0.44
N GLY A 64 3.86 -5.84 -0.41
CA GLY A 64 5.20 -5.43 -0.82
C GLY A 64 6.08 -4.86 0.31
N ALA A 65 5.61 -4.86 1.56
CA ALA A 65 6.46 -4.59 2.70
C ALA A 65 7.54 -5.68 2.84
N GLY A 66 8.80 -5.26 2.84
CA GLY A 66 9.96 -6.12 3.09
C GLY A 66 10.43 -6.07 4.54
N ALA A 67 11.48 -6.83 4.84
CA ALA A 67 12.18 -6.70 6.11
C ALA A 67 12.85 -5.32 6.22
N ASN A 68 13.01 -4.82 7.45
CA ASN A 68 13.75 -3.60 7.71
C ASN A 68 15.23 -3.81 7.33
N PRO A 69 15.79 -3.05 6.37
CA PRO A 69 17.16 -3.23 5.92
C PRO A 69 18.21 -2.65 6.88
N ASN A 70 17.80 -2.03 7.99
CA ASN A 70 18.69 -1.38 8.95
C ASN A 70 19.16 -2.32 10.09
N THR A 71 18.94 -3.63 9.96
CA THR A 71 19.38 -4.67 10.93
C THR A 71 20.76 -5.20 10.58
#